data_AF-K1QG79-F1
#
_entry.id   AF-K1QG79-F1
#
_cell.length_a   1.000
_cell.length_b   1.000
_cell.length_c   1.000
_cell.angle_alpha   90.00
_cell.angle_beta   90.00
_cell.angle_gamma   90.00
#
_symmetry.space_group_name_H-M   'P 1'
#
loop_
_entity.id
_entity.type
_entity.pdbx_description
1 polymer ?
#
loop_
_entity_poly.entity_id
_entity_poly.type
_entity_poly.pdbx_seq_one_letter_code
_entity_poly.pdbx_strand_id
1 'polypeptide(L)'
;MPRSKSCGPKSYGCFNCQRRTRQKDRYPIHKKYKSLLYKPTGRTPCETDSLCNRCRHMFDSILRRKDDKKKSSTSLQQPEEKVLHPSQQAPFSPPSVTLLFPCTTRGHSSCFLCKRPGPKLVVVPVDVRHRIFISHEIDIPAGARCCPNHLQRNIEKISPSAETTTVNRSYISQLIRFLRTEVLKTEKTRLSFDNSSHLIDGDYVDLLGIPKAAYDDLLKYVDGRVKSTPSRTVRTSLAIFLMKLRGGDSNKVLSTLFNISKSGIRRSIKVIRSALIDGNFVKENLGIQHITREEIIHQHTRPLAQTLFGDNTQPQVILVLDGTYMYIYCGIIKFRGGQFSWMT
;
A
#
# COMPACT_ATOMS: atom_id res chain seq x y z
N MET A 1 24.34 -40.45 39.10
CA MET A 1 25.26 -39.33 39.41
C MET A 1 24.45 -38.09 39.82
N PRO A 2 24.59 -37.57 41.05
CA PRO A 2 23.87 -36.39 41.46
C PRO A 2 24.48 -35.15 40.80
N ARG A 3 23.65 -34.38 40.08
CA ARG A 3 24.06 -33.09 39.49
C ARG A 3 24.39 -32.13 40.63
N SER A 4 25.62 -31.64 40.63
CA SER A 4 26.13 -30.63 41.54
C SER A 4 25.19 -29.41 41.56
N LYS A 5 24.74 -29.03 42.78
CA LYS A 5 24.01 -27.78 43.00
C LYS A 5 24.98 -26.63 42.71
N SER A 6 24.77 -25.89 41.62
CA SER A 6 25.53 -24.68 41.34
C SER A 6 25.14 -23.58 42.33
N CYS A 7 25.97 -23.37 43.36
CA CYS A 7 25.90 -22.24 44.29
C CYS A 7 26.31 -20.92 43.61
N GLY A 8 25.50 -20.46 42.65
CA GLY A 8 25.66 -19.15 42.00
C GLY A 8 24.45 -18.25 42.22
N PRO A 9 24.62 -16.91 42.24
CA PRO A 9 23.50 -15.98 42.38
C PRO A 9 22.46 -16.18 41.27
N LYS A 10 21.17 -16.23 41.65
CA LYS A 10 20.03 -16.54 40.76
C LYS A 10 19.82 -15.53 39.62
N SER A 11 20.43 -14.35 39.72
CA SER A 11 20.36 -13.31 38.70
C SER A 11 21.61 -12.44 38.71
N TYR A 12 22.08 -12.04 37.53
CA TYR A 12 23.24 -11.16 37.33
C TYR A 12 22.80 -9.84 36.72
N GLY A 13 23.44 -8.72 37.07
CA GLY A 13 23.16 -7.42 36.44
C GLY A 13 23.88 -7.27 35.11
N CYS A 14 23.19 -6.74 34.10
CA CYS A 14 23.85 -6.30 32.86
C CYS A 14 24.68 -5.05 33.12
N PHE A 15 25.97 -5.05 32.76
CA PHE A 15 26.89 -3.94 32.97
C PHE A 15 26.41 -2.62 32.33
N ASN A 16 25.76 -2.69 31.16
CA ASN A 16 25.34 -1.49 30.41
C ASN A 16 23.96 -0.94 30.82
N CYS A 17 22.99 -1.80 31.17
CA CYS A 17 21.61 -1.36 31.41
C CYS A 17 21.05 -1.80 32.77
N GLN A 18 21.87 -2.41 33.61
CA GLN A 18 21.58 -2.90 34.97
C GLN A 18 20.39 -3.88 35.08
N ARG A 19 19.82 -4.31 33.95
CA ARG A 19 18.76 -5.33 33.92
C ARG A 19 19.28 -6.66 34.44
N ARG A 20 18.49 -7.30 35.31
CA ARG A 20 18.77 -8.65 35.81
C ARG A 20 18.61 -9.69 34.70
N THR A 21 19.64 -10.49 34.48
CA THR A 21 19.70 -11.59 33.52
C THR A 21 19.86 -12.93 34.24
N ARG A 22 19.24 -13.98 33.69
CA ARG A 22 19.44 -15.35 34.18
C ARG A 22 20.84 -15.84 33.76
N GLN A 23 21.39 -16.80 34.49
CA GLN A 23 22.75 -17.32 34.26
C GLN A 23 23.00 -17.76 32.80
N LYS A 24 21.99 -18.34 32.14
CA LYS A 24 22.04 -18.78 30.73
C LYS A 24 22.07 -17.65 29.69
N ASP A 25 21.61 -16.46 30.07
CA ASP A 25 21.49 -15.28 29.18
C ASP A 25 22.65 -14.29 29.41
N ARG A 26 23.65 -14.70 30.21
CA ARG A 26 24.85 -13.95 30.54
C ARG A 26 25.84 -14.02 29.38
N TYR A 27 26.22 -12.87 28.84
CA TYR A 27 27.28 -12.82 27.83
C TYR A 27 28.55 -12.16 28.38
N PRO A 28 29.71 -12.85 28.39
CA PRO A 28 30.98 -12.26 28.80
C PRO A 28 31.36 -11.06 27.93
N ILE A 29 31.94 -10.03 28.55
CA ILE A 29 32.34 -8.81 27.84
C ILE A 29 33.66 -9.05 27.11
N HIS A 30 33.58 -9.26 25.80
CA HIS A 30 34.75 -9.40 24.94
C HIS A 30 35.53 -8.08 24.81
N LYS A 31 36.86 -8.15 24.63
CA LYS A 31 37.77 -6.98 24.54
C LYS A 31 37.28 -5.91 23.54
N LYS A 32 36.68 -6.33 22.43
CA LYS A 32 36.11 -5.46 21.37
C LYS A 32 35.00 -4.51 21.85
N TYR A 33 34.34 -4.80 22.98
CA TYR A 33 33.28 -3.96 23.53
C TYR A 33 33.77 -3.00 24.61
N LYS A 34 34.99 -3.19 25.17
CA LYS A 34 35.47 -2.41 26.33
C LYS A 34 35.53 -0.90 26.05
N SER A 35 36.03 -0.50 24.87
CA SER A 35 36.09 0.92 24.46
C SER A 35 34.72 1.54 24.18
N LEU A 36 33.73 0.72 23.80
CA LEU A 36 32.36 1.16 23.54
C LEU A 36 31.52 1.25 24.82
N LEU A 37 31.87 0.50 25.86
CA LEU A 37 31.21 0.50 27.15
C LEU A 37 31.69 1.65 28.04
N TYR A 38 32.97 2.02 27.97
CA TYR A 38 33.52 3.12 28.78
C TYR A 38 32.81 4.45 28.52
N LYS A 39 32.46 4.77 27.27
CA LYS A 39 31.78 6.03 26.90
C LYS A 39 30.41 6.23 27.58
N PRO A 40 29.47 5.27 27.55
CA PRO A 40 28.16 5.42 28.17
C PRO A 40 28.14 5.12 29.68
N THR A 41 29.00 4.25 30.21
CA THR A 41 28.92 3.86 31.63
C THR A 41 29.96 4.53 32.53
N GLY A 42 31.02 5.12 31.97
CA GLY A 42 32.13 5.69 32.72
C GLY A 42 32.93 4.67 33.54
N ARG A 43 32.66 3.38 33.39
CA ARG A 43 33.25 2.28 34.17
C ARG A 43 33.94 1.29 33.24
N THR A 44 35.08 0.76 33.67
CA THR A 44 35.80 -0.32 32.98
C THR A 44 35.26 -1.69 33.40
N PRO A 45 34.86 -2.56 32.46
CA PRO A 45 34.36 -3.89 32.81
C PRO A 45 35.42 -4.81 33.42
N CYS A 46 35.10 -5.44 34.54
CA CYS A 46 35.85 -6.54 35.16
C CYS A 46 35.48 -7.89 34.54
N GLU A 47 36.25 -8.95 34.83
CA GLU A 47 36.05 -10.29 34.25
C GLU A 47 34.73 -10.95 34.71
N THR A 48 34.20 -10.51 35.85
CA THR A 48 32.92 -10.96 36.40
C THR A 48 31.72 -10.21 35.80
N ASP A 49 31.95 -9.18 34.97
CA ASP A 49 30.89 -8.42 34.34
C ASP A 49 30.31 -9.09 33.10
N SER A 50 29.08 -8.75 32.78
CA SER A 50 28.37 -9.35 31.65
C SER A 50 27.34 -8.44 31.03
N LEU A 51 27.00 -8.71 29.78
CA LEU A 51 25.94 -8.03 29.05
C LEU A 51 24.74 -8.94 28.88
N CYS A 52 23.55 -8.32 28.86
CA CYS A 52 22.36 -8.98 28.36
C CYS A 52 22.40 -9.07 26.82
N ASN A 53 21.67 -10.02 26.25
CA ASN A 53 21.57 -10.22 24.80
C ASN A 53 21.19 -8.94 24.04
N ARG A 54 20.28 -8.13 24.59
CA ARG A 54 19.87 -6.85 23.97
C ARG A 54 21.05 -5.87 23.84
N CYS A 55 21.85 -5.71 24.90
CA CYS A 55 23.02 -4.84 24.87
C CYS A 55 24.11 -5.40 23.97
N ARG A 56 24.32 -6.72 23.96
CA ARG A 56 25.27 -7.38 23.05
C ARG A 56 24.93 -7.08 21.58
N HIS A 57 23.69 -7.30 21.16
CA HIS A 57 23.27 -7.05 19.77
C HIS A 57 23.40 -5.57 19.38
N MET A 58 23.13 -4.66 20.32
CA MET A 58 23.34 -3.23 20.12
C MET A 58 24.81 -2.91 19.82
N PHE A 59 25.75 -3.44 20.60
CA PHE A 59 27.18 -3.21 20.36
C PHE A 59 27.71 -3.91 19.10
N ASP A 60 27.21 -5.11 18.77
CA ASP A 60 27.55 -5.77 17.50
C ASP A 60 27.08 -4.97 16.28
N SER A 61 25.91 -4.31 16.36
CA SER A 61 25.43 -3.42 15.31
C SER A 61 26.32 -2.18 15.13
N ILE A 62 26.80 -1.61 16.24
CA ILE A 62 27.69 -0.44 16.22
C ILE A 62 29.05 -0.79 15.60
N LEU A 63 29.60 -1.97 15.91
CA LEU A 63 30.87 -2.43 15.34
C LEU A 63 30.75 -2.68 13.83
N ARG A 64 29.68 -3.36 13.37
CA ARG A 64 29.44 -3.58 11.93
C ARG A 64 29.39 -2.27 11.14
N ARG A 65 28.70 -1.25 11.66
CA ARG A 65 28.64 0.08 11.03
C ARG A 65 29.99 0.80 10.96
N LYS A 66 30.91 0.53 11.90
CA LYS A 66 32.28 1.08 11.84
C LYS A 66 33.12 0.36 10.80
N ASP A 67 32.97 -0.95 10.68
CA ASP A 67 33.67 -1.74 9.66
C ASP A 67 33.20 -1.39 8.25
N ASP A 68 31.90 -1.14 8.06
CA ASP A 68 31.33 -0.70 6.78
C ASP A 68 31.84 0.68 6.38
N LYS A 69 31.95 1.63 7.33
CA LYS A 69 32.56 2.95 7.09
C LYS A 69 34.04 2.89 6.71
N LYS A 70 34.78 1.90 7.23
CA LYS A 70 36.22 1.74 6.96
C LYS A 70 36.49 1.11 5.59
N LYS A 71 35.50 0.41 5.01
CA LYS A 71 35.57 -0.15 3.64
C LYS A 71 35.22 0.86 2.56
N SER A 72 34.45 1.90 2.87
CA SER A 72 34.05 2.93 1.90
C SER A 72 35.07 4.07 1.74
N SER A 73 36.18 4.09 2.49
CA SER A 73 37.19 5.16 2.45
C SER A 73 38.41 4.85 1.56
N THR A 74 38.36 3.82 0.72
CA THR A 74 39.46 3.46 -0.20
C THR A 74 39.10 3.75 -1.64
N SER A 75 38.94 5.03 -2.01
CA SER A 75 39.09 5.52 -3.38
C SER A 75 39.02 7.05 -3.39
N LEU A 76 39.94 7.66 -4.16
CA LEU A 76 40.06 9.08 -4.52
C LEU A 76 40.82 9.97 -3.52
N GLN A 77 42.13 10.02 -3.72
CA GLN A 77 42.98 11.16 -3.37
C GLN A 77 42.75 12.30 -4.37
N GLN A 78 42.58 13.52 -3.86
CA GLN A 78 42.86 14.77 -4.58
C GLN A 78 43.35 15.83 -3.57
N PRO A 79 44.11 16.85 -4.04
CA PRO A 79 45.31 17.35 -3.37
C PRO A 79 45.08 18.39 -2.27
N GLU A 80 46.06 18.50 -1.38
CA GLU A 80 46.12 19.43 -0.26
C GLU A 80 46.25 20.90 -0.73
N GLU A 81 45.19 21.69 -0.57
CA GLU A 81 45.29 23.14 -0.47
C GLU A 81 45.33 23.56 1.00
N LYS A 82 46.41 24.23 1.38
CA LYS A 82 46.60 24.85 2.70
C LYS A 82 45.58 25.97 2.89
N VAL A 83 44.51 25.71 3.63
CA VAL A 83 43.59 26.75 4.11
C VAL A 83 44.01 27.19 5.51
N LEU A 84 44.44 28.44 5.59
CA LEU A 84 44.65 29.22 6.80
C LEU A 84 43.37 29.16 7.66
N HIS A 85 43.45 28.65 8.90
CA HIS A 85 42.30 28.57 9.81
C HIS A 85 41.92 29.96 10.37
N PRO A 86 40.71 30.49 10.13
CA PRO A 86 40.06 31.33 11.12
C PRO A 86 39.30 30.40 12.07
N SER A 87 39.43 30.65 13.38
CA SER A 87 38.57 30.09 14.40
C SER A 87 37.10 30.37 14.05
N GLN A 88 36.40 29.39 13.45
CA GLN A 88 34.96 29.43 13.24
C GLN A 88 34.32 28.32 14.06
N GLN A 89 33.64 28.73 15.12
CA GLN A 89 32.66 27.90 15.81
C GLN A 89 31.74 27.27 14.75
N ALA A 90 31.54 25.96 14.82
CA ALA A 90 30.60 25.27 13.94
C ALA A 90 29.23 26.00 14.01
N PRO A 91 28.63 26.40 12.89
CA PRO A 91 27.41 27.19 12.91
C PRO A 91 26.31 26.37 13.62
N PHE A 92 25.86 26.86 14.77
CA PHE A 92 24.67 26.35 15.42
C PHE A 92 23.50 26.51 14.44
N SER A 93 22.79 25.41 14.14
CA SER A 93 21.58 25.49 13.33
C SER A 93 20.57 26.40 14.04
N PRO A 94 19.99 27.40 13.35
CA PRO A 94 19.02 28.28 13.98
C PRO A 94 17.82 27.47 14.52
N PRO A 95 17.18 27.91 15.63
CA PRO A 95 16.06 27.20 16.24
C PRO A 95 14.86 27.04 15.28
N SER A 96 14.72 27.97 14.35
CA SER A 96 13.74 27.95 13.26
C SER A 96 14.30 28.54 11.98
N VAL A 97 13.76 28.10 10.85
CA VAL A 97 14.07 28.61 9.51
C VAL A 97 12.76 29.03 8.85
N THR A 98 12.79 30.14 8.12
CA THR A 98 11.67 30.58 7.28
C THR A 98 11.80 29.96 5.91
N LEU A 99 10.78 29.23 5.47
CA LEU A 99 10.71 28.58 4.17
C LEU A 99 9.69 29.29 3.28
N LEU A 100 9.93 29.28 1.97
CA LEU A 100 9.14 29.96 0.95
C LEU A 100 7.95 29.11 0.46
N PHE A 101 7.26 28.42 1.38
CA PHE A 101 5.95 27.85 1.05
C PHE A 101 4.86 28.57 1.87
N PRO A 102 3.70 28.87 1.26
CA PRO A 102 2.62 29.57 1.94
C PRO A 102 2.03 28.79 3.12
N CYS A 103 1.54 29.49 4.15
CA CYS A 103 0.84 28.85 5.27
C CYS A 103 -0.49 29.51 5.61
N THR A 104 -1.31 28.77 6.35
CA THR A 104 -2.53 29.28 6.97
C THR A 104 -2.32 29.81 8.38
N THR A 105 -3.30 30.57 8.88
CA THR A 105 -3.27 31.13 10.24
C THR A 105 -3.15 30.04 11.29
N ARG A 106 -2.15 30.16 12.18
CA ARG A 106 -2.02 29.36 13.39
C ARG A 106 -2.99 29.88 14.46
N GLY A 107 -4.23 29.42 14.42
CA GLY A 107 -5.29 29.84 15.34
C GLY A 107 -6.02 28.66 15.98
N HIS A 108 -6.31 28.79 17.28
CA HIS A 108 -7.12 27.81 18.04
C HIS A 108 -8.55 28.31 18.34
N SER A 109 -8.82 29.61 18.17
CA SER A 109 -10.10 30.25 18.52
C SER A 109 -11.08 30.37 17.35
N SER A 110 -10.60 30.27 16.11
CA SER A 110 -11.40 30.43 14.90
C SER A 110 -11.04 29.41 13.82
N CYS A 111 -11.97 29.18 12.90
CA CYS A 111 -11.72 28.37 11.71
C CYS A 111 -10.69 29.07 10.81
N PHE A 112 -9.62 28.37 10.40
CA PHE A 112 -8.60 28.98 9.54
C PHE A 112 -9.11 29.38 8.14
N LEU A 113 -10.22 28.79 7.66
CA LEU A 113 -10.87 29.12 6.40
C LEU A 113 -11.85 30.28 6.52
N CYS A 114 -12.96 30.11 7.23
CA CYS A 114 -14.01 31.13 7.32
C CYS A 114 -13.82 32.16 8.43
N LYS A 115 -12.75 32.06 9.22
CA LYS A 115 -12.42 32.93 10.37
C LYS A 115 -13.49 33.01 11.46
N ARG A 116 -14.56 32.21 11.38
CA ARG A 116 -15.62 32.17 12.40
C ARG A 116 -15.15 31.45 13.66
N PRO A 117 -15.31 32.04 14.86
CA PRO A 117 -15.18 31.32 16.12
C PRO A 117 -16.35 30.36 16.28
N GLY A 118 -16.18 29.30 17.08
CA GLY A 118 -17.31 28.44 17.39
C GLY A 118 -16.99 27.28 18.33
N PRO A 119 -18.01 26.76 19.04
CA PRO A 119 -17.81 25.68 20.01
C PRO A 119 -17.43 24.34 19.36
N LYS A 120 -17.70 24.17 18.05
CA LYS A 120 -17.52 22.91 17.31
C LYS A 120 -16.29 22.90 16.40
N LEU A 121 -15.27 23.72 16.68
CA LEU A 121 -14.04 23.72 15.90
C LEU A 121 -13.21 22.46 16.17
N VAL A 122 -12.94 21.70 15.11
CA VAL A 122 -12.12 20.48 15.17
C VAL A 122 -10.69 20.79 14.73
N VAL A 123 -9.72 20.14 15.38
CA VAL A 123 -8.32 20.20 14.94
C VAL A 123 -8.22 19.51 13.59
N VAL A 124 -7.54 20.14 12.64
CA VAL A 124 -7.36 19.55 11.30
C VAL A 124 -6.47 18.29 11.44
N PRO A 125 -6.96 17.10 11.04
CA PRO A 125 -6.20 15.88 11.12
C PRO A 125 -4.89 15.95 10.35
N VAL A 126 -3.85 15.27 10.84
CA VAL A 126 -2.51 15.26 10.22
C VAL A 126 -2.56 14.85 8.75
N ASP A 127 -3.34 13.82 8.42
CA ASP A 127 -3.45 13.31 7.05
C ASP A 127 -4.05 14.34 6.09
N VAL A 128 -4.98 15.17 6.57
CA VAL A 128 -5.59 16.23 5.76
C VAL A 128 -4.60 17.38 5.55
N ARG A 129 -3.86 17.77 6.59
CA ARG A 129 -2.81 18.81 6.48
C ARG A 129 -1.75 18.41 5.46
N HIS A 130 -1.30 17.17 5.58
CA HIS A 130 -0.36 16.52 4.68
C HIS A 130 -0.86 16.42 3.23
N ARG A 131 -2.13 16.03 3.02
CA ARG A 131 -2.74 15.98 1.69
C ARG A 131 -2.76 17.35 1.02
N ILE A 132 -3.18 18.39 1.76
CA ILE A 132 -3.21 19.77 1.25
C ILE A 132 -1.80 20.27 0.91
N PHE A 133 -0.80 19.94 1.74
CA PHE A 133 0.58 20.29 1.43
C PHE A 133 1.05 19.67 0.10
N ILE A 134 0.73 18.40 -0.16
CA ILE A 134 1.11 17.72 -1.42
C ILE A 134 0.36 18.30 -2.63
N SER A 135 -0.94 18.59 -2.51
CA SER A 135 -1.75 18.99 -3.66
C SER A 135 -1.80 20.49 -3.94
N HIS A 136 -1.58 21.34 -2.93
CA HIS A 136 -1.73 22.80 -3.04
C HIS A 136 -0.49 23.57 -2.58
N GLU A 137 0.58 22.89 -2.13
CA GLU A 137 1.80 23.52 -1.61
C GLU A 137 1.55 24.47 -0.40
N ILE A 138 0.44 24.30 0.32
CA ILE A 138 0.07 25.14 1.46
C ILE A 138 0.28 24.37 2.77
N ASP A 139 1.04 24.98 3.68
CA ASP A 139 1.24 24.47 5.03
C ASP A 139 0.04 24.80 5.93
N ILE A 140 -0.51 23.76 6.56
CA ILE A 140 -1.47 23.91 7.64
C ILE A 140 -0.74 23.61 8.95
N PRO A 141 -0.51 24.64 9.81
CA PRO A 141 0.19 24.44 11.07
C PRO A 141 -0.48 23.41 11.97
N ALA A 142 0.33 22.70 12.75
CA ALA A 142 -0.20 21.79 13.77
C ALA A 142 -1.12 22.54 14.75
N GLY A 143 -2.28 21.95 15.05
CA GLY A 143 -3.27 22.54 15.94
C GLY A 143 -4.18 23.60 15.31
N ALA A 144 -4.01 23.92 14.02
CA ALA A 144 -4.99 24.71 13.28
C ALA A 144 -6.38 24.05 13.36
N ARG A 145 -7.41 24.89 13.53
CA ARG A 145 -8.78 24.41 13.67
C ARG A 145 -9.67 24.78 12.50
N CYS A 146 -10.63 23.92 12.19
CA CYS A 146 -11.58 24.09 11.10
C CYS A 146 -13.00 23.72 11.53
N CYS A 147 -14.01 24.31 10.88
CA CYS A 147 -15.39 23.86 11.07
C CYS A 147 -15.59 22.47 10.41
N PRO A 148 -16.42 21.57 10.98
CA PRO A 148 -16.67 20.25 10.41
C PRO A 148 -17.16 20.28 8.96
N ASN A 149 -18.01 21.25 8.62
CA ASN A 149 -18.53 21.43 7.26
C ASN A 149 -17.40 21.74 6.25
N HIS A 150 -16.49 22.66 6.60
CA HIS A 150 -15.33 22.94 5.75
C HIS A 150 -14.38 21.76 5.65
N LEU A 151 -14.09 21.08 6.77
CA LEU A 151 -13.22 19.90 6.78
C LEU A 151 -13.71 18.78 5.84
N GLN A 152 -15.03 18.55 5.78
CA GLN A 152 -15.62 17.48 4.97
C GLN A 152 -15.83 17.86 3.50
N ARG A 153 -16.22 19.11 3.20
CA ARG A 153 -16.75 19.48 1.88
C ARG A 153 -15.91 20.49 1.10
N ASN A 154 -15.12 21.31 1.78
CA ASN A 154 -14.56 22.53 1.16
C ASN A 154 -13.12 22.83 1.61
N ILE A 155 -12.39 21.86 2.15
CA ILE A 155 -11.05 22.12 2.69
C ILE A 155 -10.02 22.49 1.61
N GLU A 156 -10.31 22.15 0.36
CA GLU A 156 -9.49 22.47 -0.82
C GLU A 156 -9.65 23.93 -1.26
N LYS A 157 -10.68 24.66 -0.80
CA LYS A 157 -10.85 26.11 -1.05
C LYS A 157 -9.99 26.95 -0.11
N ILE A 158 -8.77 26.50 0.14
CA ILE A 158 -7.84 27.11 1.08
C ILE A 158 -7.10 28.26 0.42
N SER A 159 -7.07 29.41 1.11
CA SER A 159 -6.24 30.54 0.73
C SER A 159 -5.10 30.70 1.75
N PRO A 160 -3.85 30.91 1.29
CA PRO A 160 -2.76 31.17 2.21
C PRO A 160 -2.99 32.50 2.94
N SER A 161 -2.53 32.55 4.19
CA SER A 161 -2.53 33.76 5.03
C SER A 161 -1.18 34.46 5.05
N ALA A 162 -0.11 33.74 4.72
CA ALA A 162 1.24 34.25 4.57
C ALA A 162 1.94 33.46 3.47
N GLU A 163 2.87 34.10 2.76
CA GLU A 163 3.65 33.49 1.68
C GLU A 163 4.82 32.65 2.18
N THR A 164 5.18 32.82 3.46
CA THR A 164 6.30 32.10 4.08
C THR A 164 5.84 31.36 5.33
N THR A 165 6.58 30.30 5.66
CA THR A 165 6.32 29.49 6.85
C THR A 165 7.57 29.37 7.70
N THR A 166 7.49 29.79 8.96
CA THR A 166 8.55 29.56 9.95
C THR A 166 8.41 28.18 10.57
N VAL A 167 9.41 27.34 10.35
CA VAL A 167 9.43 25.94 10.80
C VAL A 167 10.66 25.65 11.65
N ASN A 168 10.54 24.68 12.57
CA ASN A 168 11.66 24.21 13.36
C ASN A 168 12.22 22.89 12.81
N ARG A 169 13.38 22.47 13.32
CA ARG A 169 14.04 21.22 12.92
C ARG A 169 13.13 19.98 13.05
N SER A 170 12.31 19.93 14.10
CA SER A 170 11.39 18.80 14.34
C SER A 170 10.34 18.71 13.23
N TYR A 171 9.74 19.85 12.87
CA TYR A 171 8.74 19.95 11.83
C TYR A 171 9.30 19.53 10.47
N ILE A 172 10.46 20.08 10.09
CA ILE A 172 11.15 19.70 8.84
C ILE A 172 11.42 18.20 8.80
N SER A 173 11.93 17.64 9.90
CA SER A 173 12.21 16.20 9.99
C SER A 173 10.94 15.35 9.86
N GLN A 174 9.82 15.80 10.44
CA GLN A 174 8.52 15.14 10.31
C GLN A 174 8.00 15.20 8.88
N LEU A 175 8.07 16.37 8.24
CA LEU A 175 7.64 16.58 6.87
C LEU A 175 8.45 15.71 5.89
N ILE A 176 9.78 15.68 6.01
CA ILE A 176 10.65 14.83 5.18
C ILE A 176 10.32 13.35 5.39
N ARG A 177 10.10 12.91 6.64
CA ARG A 177 9.72 11.51 6.92
C ARG A 177 8.36 11.17 6.32
N PHE A 178 7.40 12.09 6.42
CA PHE A 178 6.09 11.96 5.79
C PHE A 178 6.22 11.85 4.27
N LEU A 179 6.91 12.80 3.61
CA LEU A 179 7.12 12.79 2.16
C LEU A 179 7.79 11.49 1.70
N ARG A 180 8.83 11.02 2.43
CA ARG A 180 9.45 9.72 2.15
C ARG A 180 8.43 8.58 2.25
N THR A 181 7.57 8.58 3.26
CA THR A 181 6.53 7.55 3.41
C THR A 181 5.53 7.59 2.26
N GLU A 182 5.11 8.78 1.79
CA GLU A 182 4.20 8.89 0.65
C GLU A 182 4.86 8.44 -0.66
N VAL A 183 6.10 8.85 -0.92
CA VAL A 183 6.85 8.37 -2.10
C VAL A 183 6.99 6.85 -2.06
N LEU A 184 7.32 6.26 -0.92
CA LEU A 184 7.42 4.80 -0.76
C LEU A 184 6.07 4.07 -0.91
N LYS A 185 4.94 4.74 -0.67
CA LYS A 185 3.61 4.20 -0.99
C LYS A 185 3.37 4.23 -2.49
N THR A 186 3.67 5.34 -3.15
CA THR A 186 3.47 5.51 -4.60
C THR A 186 4.42 4.64 -5.43
N GLU A 187 5.68 4.47 -5.03
CA GLU A 187 6.64 3.56 -5.70
C GLU A 187 6.14 2.11 -5.74
N LYS A 188 5.29 1.71 -4.78
CA LYS A 188 4.76 0.36 -4.71
C LYS A 188 3.60 0.13 -5.68
N THR A 189 2.97 1.18 -6.20
CA THR A 189 1.79 1.06 -7.08
C THR A 189 1.88 2.07 -8.22
N ARG A 190 2.19 1.61 -9.44
CA ARG A 190 2.18 2.46 -10.64
C ARG A 190 0.75 2.74 -11.12
N LEU A 191 -0.04 1.68 -11.29
CA LEU A 191 -1.48 1.75 -11.53
C LEU A 191 -2.21 1.13 -10.34
N SER A 192 -3.12 1.87 -9.71
CA SER A 192 -3.92 1.40 -8.58
C SER A 192 -5.38 1.76 -8.78
N PHE A 193 -6.25 0.79 -8.51
CA PHE A 193 -7.69 0.99 -8.49
C PHE A 193 -8.21 1.15 -7.07
N ASP A 194 -7.36 1.07 -6.04
CA ASP A 194 -7.77 1.01 -4.64
C ASP A 194 -8.40 2.31 -4.13
N ASN A 195 -7.98 3.44 -4.70
CA ASN A 195 -8.57 4.73 -4.38
C ASN A 195 -9.48 5.19 -5.52
N SER A 196 -10.76 5.31 -5.22
CA SER A 196 -11.79 5.70 -6.20
C SER A 196 -11.58 7.12 -6.76
N SER A 197 -10.78 7.97 -6.11
CA SER A 197 -10.51 9.35 -6.54
C SER A 197 -9.31 9.49 -7.48
N HIS A 198 -8.54 8.43 -7.70
CA HIS A 198 -7.32 8.51 -8.54
C HIS A 198 -7.60 8.35 -10.03
N LEU A 199 -8.74 7.75 -10.38
CA LEU A 199 -9.15 7.47 -11.76
C LEU A 199 -10.55 8.03 -11.99
N ILE A 200 -10.72 8.77 -13.08
CA ILE A 200 -12.02 9.26 -13.54
C ILE A 200 -12.78 8.14 -14.25
N ASP A 201 -14.08 8.31 -14.47
CA ASP A 201 -14.92 7.26 -15.09
C ASP A 201 -14.42 6.86 -16.49
N GLY A 202 -13.92 7.83 -17.28
CA GLY A 202 -13.30 7.58 -18.58
C GLY A 202 -12.14 6.59 -18.51
N ASP A 203 -11.30 6.66 -17.47
CA ASP A 203 -10.18 5.72 -17.29
C ASP A 203 -10.66 4.27 -17.11
N TYR A 204 -11.81 4.06 -16.47
CA TYR A 204 -12.38 2.71 -16.31
C TYR A 204 -12.85 2.16 -17.66
N VAL A 205 -13.51 3.00 -18.46
CA VAL A 205 -13.93 2.62 -19.81
C VAL A 205 -12.72 2.31 -20.68
N ASP A 206 -11.68 3.15 -20.63
CA ASP A 206 -10.48 2.99 -21.47
C ASP A 206 -9.63 1.77 -21.08
N LEU A 207 -9.45 1.54 -19.77
CA LEU A 207 -8.60 0.46 -19.26
C LEU A 207 -9.34 -0.87 -19.12
N LEU A 208 -10.59 -0.86 -18.67
CA LEU A 208 -11.36 -2.06 -18.30
C LEU A 208 -12.49 -2.37 -19.27
N GLY A 209 -12.96 -1.37 -20.03
CA GLY A 209 -14.07 -1.52 -20.97
C GLY A 209 -15.46 -1.45 -20.37
N ILE A 210 -15.55 -1.06 -19.10
CA ILE A 210 -16.81 -0.87 -18.40
C ILE A 210 -16.73 0.42 -17.57
N PRO A 211 -17.85 1.12 -17.38
CA PRO A 211 -17.87 2.30 -16.52
C PRO A 211 -17.62 1.92 -15.06
N LYS A 212 -17.20 2.89 -14.24
CA LYS A 212 -16.86 2.69 -12.83
C LYS A 212 -18.02 2.10 -12.03
N ALA A 213 -19.25 2.51 -12.32
CA ALA A 213 -20.44 1.96 -11.66
C ALA A 213 -20.59 0.44 -11.90
N ALA A 214 -20.46 0.00 -13.16
CA ALA A 214 -20.53 -1.42 -13.50
C ALA A 214 -19.36 -2.22 -12.88
N TYR A 215 -18.18 -1.61 -12.79
CA TYR A 215 -17.05 -2.20 -12.10
C TYR A 215 -17.30 -2.37 -10.59
N ASP A 216 -17.90 -1.37 -9.95
CA ASP A 216 -18.28 -1.41 -8.53
C ASP A 216 -19.40 -2.43 -8.28
N ASP A 217 -20.31 -2.64 -9.23
CA ASP A 217 -21.31 -3.71 -9.17
C ASP A 217 -20.66 -5.09 -9.33
N LEU A 218 -19.74 -5.27 -10.27
CA LEU A 218 -19.03 -6.53 -10.47
C LEU A 218 -18.18 -6.91 -9.26
N LEU A 219 -17.67 -5.92 -8.52
CA LEU A 219 -16.96 -6.14 -7.27
C LEU A 219 -17.81 -6.90 -6.23
N LYS A 220 -19.12 -6.65 -6.18
CA LYS A 220 -20.03 -7.32 -5.22
C LYS A 220 -20.07 -8.83 -5.43
N TYR A 221 -19.85 -9.30 -6.65
CA TYR A 221 -19.83 -10.74 -6.97
C TYR A 221 -18.54 -11.46 -6.53
N VAL A 222 -17.44 -10.72 -6.39
CA VAL A 222 -16.13 -11.28 -6.00
C VAL A 222 -15.76 -11.00 -4.55
N ASP A 223 -16.47 -10.06 -3.91
CA ASP A 223 -16.21 -9.69 -2.52
C ASP A 223 -16.50 -10.87 -1.57
N GLY A 224 -15.70 -10.97 -0.51
CA GLY A 224 -15.72 -12.12 0.42
C GLY A 224 -15.17 -13.45 -0.14
N ARG A 225 -15.14 -13.65 -1.47
CA ARG A 225 -14.57 -14.85 -2.12
C ARG A 225 -13.09 -14.70 -2.43
N VAL A 226 -12.62 -13.47 -2.60
CA VAL A 226 -11.21 -13.15 -2.89
C VAL A 226 -10.58 -12.46 -1.68
N LYS A 227 -9.42 -12.97 -1.25
CA LYS A 227 -8.67 -12.37 -0.15
C LYS A 227 -7.70 -11.30 -0.65
N SER A 228 -7.75 -10.12 -0.03
CA SER A 228 -6.71 -9.10 -0.17
C SER A 228 -5.38 -9.57 0.43
N THR A 229 -4.27 -9.16 -0.17
CA THR A 229 -2.92 -9.38 0.31
C THR A 229 -2.14 -8.06 0.34
N PRO A 230 -0.98 -7.97 1.02
CA PRO A 230 -0.22 -6.71 1.08
C PRO A 230 0.19 -6.14 -0.29
N SER A 231 0.28 -6.99 -1.33
CA SER A 231 0.67 -6.61 -2.68
C SER A 231 -0.50 -6.41 -3.65
N ARG A 232 -1.75 -6.72 -3.26
CA ARG A 232 -2.94 -6.62 -4.13
C ARG A 232 -4.23 -6.68 -3.33
N THR A 233 -5.17 -5.83 -3.67
CA THR A 233 -6.53 -5.88 -3.15
C THR A 233 -7.44 -6.71 -4.08
N VAL A 234 -8.67 -6.96 -3.63
CA VAL A 234 -9.73 -7.54 -4.47
C VAL A 234 -9.99 -6.65 -5.69
N ARG A 235 -10.09 -5.34 -5.47
CA ARG A 235 -10.27 -4.32 -6.51
C ARG A 235 -9.18 -4.38 -7.58
N THR A 236 -7.94 -4.23 -7.18
CA THR A 236 -6.81 -4.34 -8.11
C THR A 236 -6.77 -5.71 -8.81
N SER A 237 -7.14 -6.80 -8.13
CA SER A 237 -7.20 -8.13 -8.76
C SER A 237 -8.27 -8.21 -9.85
N LEU A 238 -9.46 -7.65 -9.63
CA LEU A 238 -10.53 -7.58 -10.62
C LEU A 238 -10.12 -6.70 -11.81
N ALA A 239 -9.48 -5.56 -11.55
CA ALA A 239 -8.99 -4.68 -12.61
C ALA A 239 -7.96 -5.39 -13.50
N ILE A 240 -7.00 -6.12 -12.92
CA ILE A 240 -6.03 -6.94 -13.67
C ILE A 240 -6.74 -7.95 -14.56
N PHE A 241 -7.78 -8.60 -14.05
CA PHE A 241 -8.55 -9.57 -14.82
C PHE A 241 -9.27 -8.92 -16.01
N LEU A 242 -9.95 -7.81 -15.79
CA LEU A 242 -10.68 -7.09 -16.85
C LEU A 242 -9.74 -6.48 -17.90
N MET A 243 -8.64 -5.84 -17.48
CA MET A 243 -7.60 -5.36 -18.42
C MET A 243 -7.07 -6.50 -19.28
N LYS A 244 -6.83 -7.68 -18.69
CA LYS A 244 -6.36 -8.84 -19.43
C LYS A 244 -7.38 -9.33 -20.46
N LEU A 245 -8.67 -9.31 -20.12
CA LEU A 245 -9.75 -9.67 -21.04
C LEU A 245 -9.92 -8.65 -22.17
N ARG A 246 -9.84 -7.35 -21.87
CA ARG A 246 -10.02 -6.27 -22.85
C ARG A 246 -8.84 -6.14 -23.79
N GLY A 247 -7.64 -5.95 -23.26
CA GLY A 247 -6.45 -5.59 -24.03
C GLY A 247 -5.61 -6.79 -24.47
N GLY A 248 -5.84 -7.98 -23.91
CA GLY A 248 -5.02 -9.16 -24.20
C GLY A 248 -3.58 -9.07 -23.70
N ASP A 249 -3.21 -8.01 -22.97
CA ASP A 249 -1.83 -7.67 -22.58
C ASP A 249 -1.06 -8.82 -21.95
N SER A 250 0.23 -8.95 -22.27
CA SER A 250 1.06 -9.99 -21.67
C SER A 250 1.13 -9.85 -20.14
N ASN A 251 1.26 -10.96 -19.42
CA ASN A 251 1.44 -10.92 -17.96
C ASN A 251 2.69 -10.11 -17.53
N LYS A 252 3.65 -9.87 -18.43
CA LYS A 252 4.83 -9.04 -18.19
C LYS A 252 4.45 -7.55 -18.22
N VAL A 253 3.64 -7.12 -19.19
CA VAL A 253 3.12 -5.75 -19.26
C VAL A 253 2.27 -5.43 -18.03
N LEU A 254 1.31 -6.31 -17.70
CA LEU A 254 0.50 -6.15 -16.48
C LEU A 254 1.34 -6.13 -15.21
N SER A 255 2.40 -6.95 -15.15
CA SER A 255 3.35 -6.96 -14.03
C SER A 255 4.05 -5.60 -13.87
N THR A 256 4.45 -4.97 -14.98
CA THR A 256 5.04 -3.63 -14.99
C THR A 256 4.04 -2.55 -14.56
N LEU A 257 2.82 -2.56 -15.12
CA LEU A 257 1.78 -1.56 -14.88
C LEU A 257 1.28 -1.57 -13.43
N PHE A 258 1.05 -2.75 -12.86
CA PHE A 258 0.56 -2.86 -11.48
C PHE A 258 1.68 -2.97 -10.45
N ASN A 259 2.94 -3.08 -10.88
CA ASN A 259 4.08 -3.34 -10.01
C ASN A 259 3.91 -4.62 -9.15
N ILE A 260 3.28 -5.65 -9.73
CA ILE A 260 3.02 -6.95 -9.11
C ILE A 260 3.83 -8.00 -9.88
N SER A 261 4.38 -9.01 -9.20
CA SER A 261 5.11 -10.08 -9.88
C SER A 261 4.23 -10.81 -10.92
N LYS A 262 4.85 -11.36 -11.97
CA LYS A 262 4.15 -12.17 -12.99
C LYS A 262 3.30 -13.32 -12.39
N SER A 263 3.79 -13.93 -11.30
CA SER A 263 3.05 -14.96 -10.57
C SER A 263 1.85 -14.39 -9.80
N GLY A 264 1.98 -13.18 -9.25
CA GLY A 264 0.87 -12.42 -8.66
C GLY A 264 -0.23 -12.13 -9.68
N ILE A 265 0.13 -11.64 -10.88
CA ILE A 265 -0.82 -11.40 -11.98
C ILE A 265 -1.59 -12.68 -12.34
N ARG A 266 -0.88 -13.79 -12.60
CA ARG A 266 -1.51 -15.09 -12.91
C ARG A 266 -2.46 -15.55 -11.80
N ARG A 267 -2.06 -15.37 -10.54
CA ARG A 267 -2.89 -15.72 -9.39
C ARG A 267 -4.12 -14.81 -9.29
N SER A 268 -4.02 -13.52 -9.62
CA SER A 268 -5.16 -12.58 -9.58
C SER A 268 -6.21 -12.99 -10.60
N ILE A 269 -5.78 -13.22 -11.85
CA ILE A 269 -6.63 -13.70 -12.94
C ILE A 269 -7.31 -15.02 -12.53
N LYS A 270 -6.54 -15.99 -12.02
CA LYS A 270 -7.09 -17.30 -11.63
C LYS A 270 -8.17 -17.18 -10.55
N VAL A 271 -7.89 -16.42 -9.48
CA VAL A 271 -8.79 -16.32 -8.32
C VAL A 271 -10.05 -15.54 -8.66
N ILE A 272 -9.95 -14.44 -9.42
CA ILE A 272 -11.13 -13.69 -9.87
C ILE A 272 -11.99 -14.53 -10.81
N ARG A 273 -11.39 -15.20 -11.79
CA ARG A 273 -12.10 -16.08 -12.71
C ARG A 273 -12.86 -17.19 -11.95
N SER A 274 -12.21 -17.85 -10.99
CA SER A 274 -12.88 -18.85 -10.14
C SER A 274 -14.00 -18.21 -9.32
N ALA A 275 -13.79 -17.05 -8.71
CA ALA A 275 -14.84 -16.38 -7.94
C ALA A 275 -16.08 -16.02 -8.77
N LEU A 276 -15.91 -15.62 -10.03
CA LEU A 276 -17.01 -15.31 -10.95
C LEU A 276 -17.72 -16.58 -11.46
N ILE A 277 -16.97 -17.63 -11.81
CA ILE A 277 -17.51 -18.90 -12.33
C ILE A 277 -18.18 -19.70 -11.22
N ASP A 278 -17.47 -19.93 -10.12
CA ASP A 278 -17.95 -20.74 -8.97
C ASP A 278 -18.92 -19.92 -8.09
N GLY A 279 -19.10 -18.64 -8.42
CA GLY A 279 -20.04 -17.76 -7.76
C GLY A 279 -21.35 -17.59 -8.50
N ASN A 280 -22.06 -16.58 -8.07
CA ASN A 280 -23.38 -16.30 -8.58
C ASN A 280 -23.34 -15.55 -9.90
N PHE A 281 -22.22 -14.88 -10.23
CA PHE A 281 -22.14 -14.03 -11.41
C PHE A 281 -22.47 -14.79 -12.70
N VAL A 282 -21.78 -15.90 -12.97
CA VAL A 282 -22.07 -16.70 -14.17
C VAL A 282 -23.49 -17.23 -14.10
N LYS A 283 -23.91 -17.84 -12.98
CA LYS A 283 -25.26 -18.40 -12.87
C LYS A 283 -26.38 -17.37 -13.14
N GLU A 284 -26.24 -16.16 -12.61
CA GLU A 284 -27.26 -15.11 -12.68
C GLU A 284 -27.19 -14.25 -13.95
N ASN A 285 -26.06 -14.24 -14.67
CA ASN A 285 -25.86 -13.30 -15.79
C ASN A 285 -25.38 -13.93 -17.11
N LEU A 286 -24.85 -15.17 -17.10
CA LEU A 286 -24.22 -15.77 -18.28
C LEU A 286 -24.54 -17.27 -18.49
N GLY A 287 -24.95 -17.98 -17.44
CA GLY A 287 -25.17 -19.41 -17.44
C GLY A 287 -26.55 -19.76 -17.99
N ILE A 288 -26.76 -20.97 -18.49
CA ILE A 288 -28.00 -21.38 -19.18
C ILE A 288 -29.28 -21.09 -18.37
N GLN A 289 -29.18 -21.04 -17.04
CA GLN A 289 -30.31 -20.77 -16.14
C GLN A 289 -30.68 -19.27 -16.01
N HIS A 290 -29.87 -18.34 -16.53
CA HIS A 290 -30.10 -16.90 -16.37
C HIS A 290 -31.21 -16.34 -17.27
N ILE A 291 -31.58 -17.07 -18.33
CA ILE A 291 -32.56 -16.64 -19.31
C ILE A 291 -33.47 -17.80 -19.72
N THR A 292 -34.76 -17.55 -19.84
CA THR A 292 -35.74 -18.56 -20.25
C THR A 292 -35.73 -18.76 -21.77
N ARG A 293 -36.26 -19.89 -22.23
CA ARG A 293 -36.38 -20.19 -23.67
C ARG A 293 -37.24 -19.13 -24.36
N GLU A 294 -38.34 -18.75 -23.74
CA GLU A 294 -39.30 -17.79 -24.23
C GLU A 294 -38.66 -16.41 -24.37
N GLU A 295 -37.88 -15.98 -23.38
CA GLU A 295 -37.10 -14.73 -23.45
C GLU A 295 -36.07 -14.76 -24.58
N ILE A 296 -35.37 -15.88 -24.81
CA ILE A 296 -34.43 -15.98 -25.94
C ILE A 296 -35.16 -15.82 -27.28
N ILE A 297 -36.32 -16.47 -27.44
CA ILE A 297 -37.12 -16.40 -28.66
C ILE A 297 -37.58 -14.97 -28.91
N HIS A 298 -38.11 -14.29 -27.89
CA HIS A 298 -38.75 -12.99 -28.04
C HIS A 298 -37.77 -11.82 -28.04
N GLN A 299 -36.66 -11.89 -27.31
CA GLN A 299 -35.75 -10.76 -27.10
C GLN A 299 -34.40 -10.91 -27.80
N HIS A 300 -33.96 -12.15 -28.06
CA HIS A 300 -32.60 -12.41 -28.58
C HIS A 300 -32.57 -13.11 -29.95
N THR A 301 -33.70 -13.59 -30.46
CA THR A 301 -33.78 -14.21 -31.78
C THR A 301 -34.40 -13.25 -32.78
N ARG A 302 -33.66 -12.89 -33.83
CA ARG A 302 -34.17 -11.97 -34.86
C ARG A 302 -35.25 -12.66 -35.70
N PRO A 303 -36.31 -11.94 -36.13
CA PRO A 303 -37.32 -12.49 -37.04
C PRO A 303 -36.72 -13.12 -38.29
N LEU A 304 -35.69 -12.47 -38.86
CA LEU A 304 -34.96 -13.01 -40.02
C LEU A 304 -34.32 -14.38 -39.73
N ALA A 305 -33.74 -14.58 -38.55
CA ALA A 305 -33.15 -15.85 -38.18
C ALA A 305 -34.23 -16.94 -38.07
N GLN A 306 -35.40 -16.62 -37.49
CA GLN A 306 -36.54 -17.53 -37.45
C GLN A 306 -37.02 -17.91 -38.86
N THR A 307 -37.09 -16.97 -39.79
CA THR A 307 -37.47 -17.25 -41.18
C THR A 307 -36.47 -18.15 -41.90
N LEU A 308 -35.16 -18.01 -41.61
CA LEU A 308 -34.11 -18.75 -42.31
C LEU A 308 -33.84 -20.14 -41.71
N PHE A 309 -33.93 -20.29 -40.39
CA PHE A 309 -33.50 -21.50 -39.68
C PHE A 309 -34.54 -22.08 -38.72
N GLY A 310 -35.63 -21.36 -38.48
CA GLY A 310 -36.73 -21.81 -37.64
C GLY A 310 -37.79 -22.58 -38.44
N ASP A 311 -38.79 -23.07 -37.71
CA ASP A 311 -39.98 -23.69 -38.30
C ASP A 311 -41.08 -22.62 -38.43
N ASN A 312 -41.77 -22.58 -39.57
CA ASN A 312 -42.87 -21.62 -39.79
C ASN A 312 -44.06 -21.84 -38.84
N THR A 313 -44.12 -23.00 -38.18
CA THR A 313 -45.22 -23.36 -37.28
C THR A 313 -44.95 -23.02 -35.82
N GLN A 314 -43.69 -23.00 -35.38
CA GLN A 314 -43.32 -22.65 -34.00
C GLN A 314 -41.98 -21.93 -33.95
N PRO A 315 -41.88 -20.80 -33.22
CA PRO A 315 -40.61 -20.11 -33.06
C PRO A 315 -39.62 -20.94 -32.23
N GLN A 316 -38.38 -21.03 -32.70
CA GLN A 316 -37.34 -21.87 -32.12
C GLN A 316 -36.18 -21.04 -31.58
N VAL A 317 -35.44 -21.57 -30.61
CA VAL A 317 -34.18 -20.94 -30.20
C VAL A 317 -33.11 -21.27 -31.21
N ILE A 318 -32.48 -20.24 -31.78
CA ILE A 318 -31.36 -20.40 -32.71
C ILE A 318 -30.07 -20.12 -31.95
N LEU A 319 -29.26 -21.15 -31.78
CA LEU A 319 -28.02 -21.09 -31.02
C LEU A 319 -26.82 -21.05 -31.95
N VAL A 320 -25.99 -20.02 -31.82
CA VAL A 320 -24.69 -19.96 -32.50
C VAL A 320 -23.62 -20.35 -31.49
N LEU A 321 -23.03 -21.52 -31.69
CA LEU A 321 -21.93 -22.00 -30.88
C LEU A 321 -20.63 -21.78 -31.64
N ASP A 322 -19.82 -20.81 -31.21
CA ASP A 322 -18.42 -20.77 -31.62
C ASP A 322 -17.59 -21.76 -30.76
N GLY A 323 -16.42 -22.16 -31.27
CA GLY A 323 -15.54 -23.12 -30.59
C GLY A 323 -15.02 -22.66 -29.21
N THR A 324 -15.24 -21.40 -28.83
CA THR A 324 -14.81 -20.82 -27.56
C THR A 324 -15.67 -21.31 -26.38
N TYR A 325 -16.95 -21.63 -26.63
CA TYR A 325 -17.90 -22.04 -25.58
C TYR A 325 -18.05 -23.56 -25.40
N MET A 326 -17.56 -24.38 -26.36
CA MET A 326 -17.68 -25.85 -26.27
C MET A 326 -16.92 -26.48 -25.10
N TYR A 327 -15.84 -25.85 -24.63
CA TYR A 327 -14.99 -26.39 -23.57
C TYR A 327 -15.67 -26.41 -22.19
N ILE A 328 -16.68 -25.56 -21.96
CA ILE A 328 -17.34 -25.42 -20.65
C ILE A 328 -18.38 -26.54 -20.42
N TYR A 329 -18.90 -27.16 -21.48
CA TYR A 329 -20.08 -28.04 -21.41
C TYR A 329 -19.89 -29.46 -21.96
N CYS A 330 -18.67 -29.86 -22.34
CA CYS A 330 -18.39 -31.22 -22.84
C CYS A 330 -18.75 -32.37 -21.88
N GLY A 331 -19.09 -32.10 -20.61
CA GLY A 331 -19.65 -33.08 -19.69
C GLY A 331 -21.17 -33.25 -19.73
N ILE A 332 -21.90 -32.26 -20.28
CA ILE A 332 -23.38 -32.17 -20.22
C ILE A 332 -24.03 -32.38 -21.59
N ILE A 333 -23.32 -32.07 -22.68
CA ILE A 333 -23.86 -32.16 -24.05
C ILE A 333 -23.21 -33.35 -24.77
N LYS A 334 -23.99 -34.42 -25.01
CA LYS A 334 -23.58 -35.51 -25.91
C LYS A 334 -24.02 -35.17 -27.33
N PHE A 335 -23.06 -35.08 -28.24
CA PHE A 335 -23.32 -35.01 -29.67
C PHE A 335 -23.58 -36.44 -30.19
N ARG A 336 -24.81 -36.74 -30.58
CA ARG A 336 -25.14 -37.90 -31.43
C ARG A 336 -25.88 -37.40 -32.67
N GLY A 337 -25.23 -37.55 -33.83
CA GLY A 337 -25.87 -37.51 -35.16
C GLY A 337 -26.98 -36.47 -35.35
N GLY A 338 -26.70 -35.19 -35.13
CA GLY A 338 -27.64 -34.11 -35.47
C GLY A 338 -28.80 -33.88 -34.49
N GLN A 339 -28.84 -34.55 -33.33
CA GLN A 339 -29.84 -34.28 -32.29
C GLN A 339 -29.20 -33.88 -30.95
N PHE A 340 -29.74 -32.82 -30.35
CA PHE A 340 -29.42 -32.38 -28.99
C PHE A 340 -30.27 -33.17 -28.00
N SER A 341 -29.64 -33.79 -26.99
CA SER A 341 -30.34 -34.40 -25.86
C SER A 341 -29.67 -33.98 -24.56
N TRP A 342 -30.48 -33.47 -23.63
CA TRP A 342 -30.07 -33.03 -22.30
C TRP A 342 -30.13 -34.22 -21.34
N MET A 343 -29.05 -34.47 -20.58
CA MET A 343 -29.14 -35.30 -19.38
C MET A 343 -29.73 -34.44 -18.27
N THR A 344 -30.91 -34.82 -17.78
CA THR A 344 -31.58 -34.23 -16.60
C THR A 344 -30.79 -34.44 -15.33
#